data_AF-A0A2N9FL13-F1
#
_entry.id   AF-A0A2N9FL13-F1
#
_cell.length_a   1.000
_cell.length_b   1.000
_cell.length_c   1.000
_cell.angle_alpha   90.00
_cell.angle_beta   90.00
_cell.angle_gamma   90.00
#
_symmetry.space_group_name_H-M   'P 1'
#
loop_
_entity.id
_entity.type
_entity.pdbx_description
1 polymer ?
#
loop_
_entity_poly.entity_id
_entity_poly.type
_entity_poly.pdbx_seq_one_letter_code
_entity_poly.pdbx_strand_id
1 'polypeptide(L)'
;MSVARRIEKLQRDFLWGGMGDEHKYHLVNWQKICATLQHGGLGIRNLSIFNKALLGKWLWRYGAEHEALWRRVVDSKYGSRWGGWCSHRVHVPYGVGLWKFIRAGWDSFSRHSAFKVGDGSRVKFWLDTWCGNQPFRDSFPELFRLTRVPDASAADHLQILGSSHHWDIIFSRQAQDWELETVTALMELLYSYPIQWGSLDALYWRPSSHKVFTVRSYYSCLVQPSRSFFPWKSVWKSKVPTMPFLARLMESLLTICFYTAL
;
A
#
# COMPACT_ATOMS: atom_id res chain seq x y z
N MET A 1 -25.28 -3.40 10.42
CA MET A 1 -24.71 -4.00 9.19
C MET A 1 -24.00 -2.92 8.38
N SER A 2 -22.77 -3.12 7.91
CA SER A 2 -22.08 -2.11 7.08
C SER A 2 -22.68 -2.05 5.68
N VAL A 3 -22.67 -0.87 5.05
CA VAL A 3 -23.14 -0.65 3.67
C VAL A 3 -22.51 -1.63 2.68
N ALA A 4 -21.21 -1.90 2.83
CA ALA A 4 -20.49 -2.88 2.01
C ALA A 4 -21.11 -4.29 2.10
N ARG A 5 -21.49 -4.76 3.29
CA ARG A 5 -22.15 -6.07 3.44
C ARG A 5 -23.53 -6.10 2.79
N ARG A 6 -24.28 -4.99 2.83
CA ARG A 6 -25.58 -4.90 2.17
C ARG A 6 -25.44 -4.95 0.65
N ILE A 7 -24.46 -4.25 0.09
CA ILE A 7 -24.20 -4.29 -1.36
C ILE A 7 -23.66 -5.67 -1.77
N GLU A 8 -22.72 -6.26 -1.01
CA GLU A 8 -22.25 -7.63 -1.28
C GLU A 8 -23.40 -8.64 -1.20
N LYS A 9 -24.34 -8.46 -0.27
CA LYS A 9 -25.56 -9.28 -0.20
C LYS A 9 -26.38 -9.14 -1.48
N LEU A 10 -26.67 -7.91 -1.94
CA LEU A 10 -27.39 -7.70 -3.20
C LEU A 10 -26.67 -8.32 -4.40
N GLN A 11 -25.34 -8.25 -4.47
CA GLN A 11 -24.56 -8.90 -5.53
C GLN A 11 -24.64 -10.42 -5.47
N ARG A 12 -24.61 -11.01 -4.26
CA ARG A 12 -24.79 -12.45 -4.03
C ARG A 12 -26.20 -12.89 -4.38
N ASP A 13 -27.20 -12.16 -3.91
CA ASP A 13 -28.61 -12.43 -4.16
C ASP A 13 -28.92 -12.29 -5.65
N PHE A 14 -28.27 -11.37 -6.38
CA PHE A 14 -28.39 -11.30 -7.84
C PHE A 14 -27.70 -12.48 -8.55
N LEU A 15 -26.52 -12.90 -8.08
CA LEU A 15 -25.77 -13.99 -8.71
C LEU A 15 -26.43 -15.36 -8.49
N TRP A 16 -26.97 -15.57 -7.28
CA TRP A 16 -27.52 -16.85 -6.85
C TRP A 16 -29.04 -16.88 -6.84
N GLY A 17 -29.72 -15.73 -6.75
CA GLY A 17 -31.17 -15.62 -6.81
C GLY A 17 -31.64 -15.65 -8.27
N GLY A 18 -32.54 -16.56 -8.59
CA GLY A 18 -33.29 -16.50 -9.85
C GLY A 18 -34.47 -15.55 -9.73
N MET A 19 -35.36 -15.55 -10.73
CA MET A 19 -36.65 -14.83 -10.66
C MET A 19 -37.70 -15.51 -9.75
N GLY A 20 -37.42 -16.69 -9.19
CA GLY A 20 -38.35 -17.46 -8.34
C GLY A 20 -38.05 -17.34 -6.85
N ASP A 21 -39.07 -17.59 -6.02
CA ASP A 21 -39.04 -17.46 -4.55
C ASP A 21 -38.37 -18.65 -3.83
N GLU A 22 -37.63 -19.50 -4.57
CA GLU A 22 -36.98 -20.70 -4.04
C GLU A 22 -35.63 -20.38 -3.38
N HIS A 23 -35.38 -21.00 -2.23
CA HIS A 23 -34.09 -20.91 -1.54
C HIS A 23 -32.98 -21.58 -2.37
N LYS A 24 -31.95 -20.82 -2.74
CA LYS A 24 -30.83 -21.32 -3.55
C LYS A 24 -29.53 -21.38 -2.74
N TYR A 25 -28.83 -22.51 -2.86
CA TYR A 25 -27.55 -22.75 -2.19
C TYR A 25 -26.40 -21.99 -2.86
N HIS A 26 -25.53 -21.38 -2.05
CA HIS A 26 -24.28 -20.78 -2.53
C HIS A 26 -23.25 -21.87 -2.81
N LEU A 27 -23.14 -22.30 -4.06
CA LEU A 27 -22.26 -23.41 -4.44
C LEU A 27 -20.77 -23.07 -4.35
N VAL A 28 -20.42 -21.79 -4.47
CA VAL A 28 -19.02 -21.33 -4.48
C VAL A 28 -18.84 -20.22 -3.46
N ASN A 29 -17.77 -20.32 -2.67
CA ASN A 29 -17.40 -19.27 -1.70
C ASN A 29 -17.26 -17.91 -2.41
N TRP A 30 -17.90 -16.88 -1.86
CA TRP A 30 -17.85 -15.51 -2.39
C TRP A 30 -16.42 -14.98 -2.60
N GLN A 31 -15.49 -15.35 -1.71
CA GLN A 31 -14.08 -14.96 -1.86
C GLN A 31 -13.46 -15.56 -3.12
N LYS A 32 -13.82 -16.81 -3.48
CA LYS A 32 -13.37 -17.46 -4.71
C LYS A 32 -13.98 -16.79 -5.94
N ILE A 33 -15.26 -16.39 -5.87
CA ILE A 33 -15.92 -15.63 -6.93
C ILE A 33 -15.24 -14.28 -7.17
N CYS A 34 -14.80 -13.60 -6.10
CA CYS A 34 -14.08 -12.34 -6.22
C CYS A 34 -12.66 -12.46 -6.78
N ALA A 35 -12.09 -13.68 -6.85
CA ALA A 35 -10.78 -13.89 -7.44
C ALA A 35 -10.80 -13.57 -8.94
N THR A 36 -9.63 -13.30 -9.53
CA THR A 36 -9.56 -13.06 -10.98
C THR A 36 -9.87 -14.33 -11.76
N LEU A 37 -10.23 -14.17 -13.05
CA LEU A 37 -10.45 -15.30 -13.97
C LEU A 37 -9.25 -16.27 -13.95
N GLN A 38 -8.03 -15.73 -13.91
CA GLN A 38 -6.76 -16.49 -13.84
C GLN A 38 -6.64 -17.39 -12.61
N HIS A 39 -7.42 -17.12 -11.57
CA HIS A 39 -7.46 -17.88 -10.33
C HIS A 39 -8.80 -18.59 -10.13
N GLY A 40 -9.61 -18.72 -11.19
CA GLY A 40 -10.89 -19.44 -11.17
C GLY A 40 -12.05 -18.70 -10.51
N GLY A 41 -11.97 -17.37 -10.39
CA GLY A 41 -13.10 -16.53 -9.99
C GLY A 41 -13.74 -15.79 -11.16
N LEU A 42 -14.76 -14.98 -10.87
CA LEU A 42 -15.47 -14.12 -11.83
C LEU A 42 -14.83 -12.73 -12.00
N GLY A 43 -13.83 -12.39 -11.19
CA GLY A 43 -13.23 -11.06 -11.17
C GLY A 43 -14.13 -9.98 -10.56
N ILE A 44 -15.19 -10.36 -9.83
CA ILE A 44 -16.04 -9.41 -9.09
C ILE A 44 -15.21 -8.75 -7.99
N ARG A 45 -15.20 -7.42 -7.92
CA ARG A 45 -14.42 -6.71 -6.90
C ARG A 45 -14.96 -7.01 -5.50
N ASN A 46 -14.07 -7.43 -4.61
CA ASN A 46 -14.39 -7.54 -3.19
C ASN A 46 -14.58 -6.13 -2.62
N LEU A 47 -15.82 -5.76 -2.29
CA LEU A 47 -16.17 -4.39 -1.88
C LEU A 47 -15.50 -3.99 -0.57
N SER A 48 -15.29 -4.93 0.36
CA SER A 48 -14.57 -4.63 1.59
C SER A 48 -13.11 -4.23 1.33
N ILE A 49 -12.42 -4.93 0.42
CA ILE A 49 -11.03 -4.65 0.04
C ILE A 49 -10.97 -3.38 -0.83
N PHE A 50 -11.92 -3.22 -1.75
CA PHE A 50 -12.02 -2.04 -2.59
C PHE A 50 -12.27 -0.78 -1.76
N ASN A 51 -13.12 -0.86 -0.74
CA ASN A 51 -13.33 0.24 0.20
C ASN A 51 -12.04 0.58 0.97
N LYS A 52 -11.27 -0.41 1.44
CA LYS A 52 -9.95 -0.15 2.04
C LYS A 52 -9.01 0.57 1.07
N ALA A 53 -9.00 0.17 -0.20
CA ALA A 53 -8.19 0.82 -1.22
C ALA A 53 -8.64 2.28 -1.49
N LEU A 54 -9.95 2.54 -1.48
CA LEU A 54 -10.52 3.89 -1.60
C LEU A 54 -10.14 4.77 -0.42
N LEU A 55 -10.17 4.25 0.81
CA LEU A 55 -9.69 4.99 2.00
C LEU A 55 -8.19 5.29 1.88
N GLY A 56 -7.41 4.39 1.28
CA GLY A 56 -6.00 4.63 0.92
C GLY A 56 -5.78 5.86 0.04
N LYS A 57 -6.73 6.22 -0.82
CA LYS A 57 -6.67 7.46 -1.62
C LYS A 57 -6.59 8.69 -0.70
N TRP A 58 -7.38 8.73 0.36
CA TRP A 58 -7.35 9.86 1.30
C TRP A 58 -6.07 9.91 2.12
N LEU A 59 -5.48 8.76 2.45
CA LEU A 59 -4.15 8.70 3.09
C LEU A 59 -3.06 9.25 2.17
N TRP A 60 -3.07 8.86 0.89
CA TRP A 60 -2.16 9.41 -0.12
C TRP A 60 -2.33 10.93 -0.25
N ARG A 61 -3.58 11.39 -0.45
CA ARG A 61 -3.89 12.81 -0.61
C ARG A 61 -3.50 13.61 0.62
N TYR A 62 -3.63 13.05 1.82
CA TYR A 62 -3.14 13.70 3.03
C TYR A 62 -1.64 13.95 2.87
N GLY A 63 -0.83 12.92 2.67
CA GLY A 63 0.62 13.06 2.56
C GLY A 63 1.14 13.85 1.35
N ALA A 64 0.33 14.07 0.31
CA ALA A 64 0.74 14.76 -0.93
C ALA A 64 0.16 16.18 -1.09
N GLU A 65 -1.07 16.45 -0.60
CA GLU A 65 -1.77 17.72 -0.81
C GLU A 65 -1.67 18.64 0.42
N HIS A 66 -0.48 19.19 0.68
CA HIS A 66 -0.19 19.97 1.89
C HIS A 66 -1.06 21.21 2.08
N GLU A 67 -1.31 21.94 1.00
CA GLU A 67 -2.04 23.20 1.04
C GLU A 67 -3.57 23.03 0.96
N ALA A 68 -4.07 21.80 0.83
CA ALA A 68 -5.50 21.58 0.71
C ALA A 68 -6.22 21.94 2.01
N LEU A 69 -7.26 22.79 1.92
CA LEU A 69 -8.04 23.25 3.09
C LEU A 69 -8.56 22.08 3.94
N TRP A 70 -9.07 21.03 3.31
CA TRP A 70 -9.56 19.84 4.01
C TRP A 70 -8.45 19.15 4.83
N ARG A 71 -7.22 19.13 4.31
CA ARG A 71 -6.05 18.58 5.02
C ARG A 71 -5.71 19.47 6.22
N ARG A 72 -5.68 20.80 6.05
CA ARG A 72 -5.41 21.74 7.14
C ARG A 72 -6.41 21.62 8.29
N VAL A 73 -7.70 21.39 7.98
CA VAL A 73 -8.74 21.12 8.99
C VAL A 73 -8.45 19.82 9.75
N VAL A 74 -8.08 18.75 9.05
CA VAL A 74 -7.71 17.47 9.67
C VAL A 74 -6.47 17.63 10.54
N ASP A 75 -5.45 18.31 10.03
CA ASP A 75 -4.19 18.56 10.72
C ASP A 75 -4.38 19.43 11.97
N SER A 76 -5.17 20.49 11.89
CA SER A 76 -5.52 21.32 13.05
C SER A 76 -6.26 20.51 14.13
N LYS A 77 -7.12 19.57 13.72
CA LYS A 77 -7.92 18.77 14.66
C LYS A 77 -7.14 17.62 15.31
N TYR A 78 -6.24 16.96 14.58
CA TYR A 78 -5.59 15.73 15.04
C TYR A 78 -4.05 15.85 15.14
N GLY A 79 -3.47 16.93 14.62
CA GLY A 79 -2.04 17.09 14.44
C GLY A 79 -1.42 16.15 13.41
N SER A 80 -0.19 16.44 13.01
CA SER A 80 0.64 15.61 12.14
C SER A 80 1.81 14.99 12.87
N ARG A 81 2.16 13.77 12.47
CA ARG A 81 3.45 13.16 12.78
C ARG A 81 4.55 13.89 12.01
N TRP A 82 5.81 13.56 12.35
CA TRP A 82 7.00 14.02 11.65
C TRP A 82 6.81 14.05 10.13
N GLY A 83 7.28 15.15 9.54
CA GLY A 83 7.24 15.35 8.10
C GLY A 83 5.82 15.49 7.54
N GLY A 84 4.77 15.62 8.34
CA GLY A 84 3.43 15.93 7.83
C GLY A 84 2.81 14.85 6.93
N TRP A 85 3.40 13.65 6.85
CA TRP A 85 2.96 12.57 5.96
C TRP A 85 1.65 11.91 6.40
N CYS A 86 1.38 11.99 7.70
CA CYS A 86 0.33 11.26 8.36
C CYS A 86 -0.08 11.99 9.64
N SER A 87 -1.38 12.02 9.94
CA SER A 87 -1.89 12.56 11.20
C SER A 87 -1.57 11.66 12.39
N HIS A 88 -1.68 12.18 13.61
CA HIS A 88 -1.64 11.32 14.80
C HIS A 88 -2.78 10.29 14.81
N ARG A 89 -2.60 9.23 15.61
CA ARG A 89 -3.68 8.27 15.83
C ARG A 89 -4.84 8.98 16.55
N VAL A 90 -6.05 8.68 16.11
CA VAL A 90 -7.26 9.27 16.67
C VAL A 90 -7.73 8.41 17.85
N HIS A 91 -7.51 8.90 19.08
CA HIS A 91 -7.83 8.18 20.32
C HIS A 91 -9.19 8.52 20.93
N VAL A 92 -10.04 9.27 20.24
CA VAL A 92 -11.31 9.73 20.81
C VAL A 92 -12.26 8.54 21.08
N PRO A 93 -12.74 8.35 22.33
CA PRO A 93 -13.65 7.25 22.69
C PRO A 93 -15.04 7.43 22.09
N TYR A 94 -15.50 8.68 21.95
CA TYR A 94 -16.81 9.02 21.39
C TYR A 94 -16.68 9.96 20.19
N GLY A 95 -17.43 9.65 19.13
CA GLY A 95 -17.44 10.40 17.86
C GLY A 95 -17.20 9.50 16.64
N VAL A 96 -18.13 9.55 15.70
CA VAL A 96 -18.07 8.87 14.38
C VAL A 96 -17.22 9.66 13.38
N GLY A 97 -15.99 10.01 13.76
CA GLY A 97 -15.09 10.72 12.86
C GLY A 97 -14.66 9.83 11.69
N LEU A 98 -15.12 10.12 10.48
CA LEU A 98 -14.70 9.42 9.25
C LEU A 98 -13.17 9.27 9.16
N TRP A 99 -12.45 10.31 9.59
CA TRP A 99 -10.98 10.33 9.61
C TRP A 99 -10.37 9.23 10.49
N LYS A 100 -11.01 8.84 11.60
CA LYS A 100 -10.55 7.74 12.47
C LYS A 100 -10.43 6.44 11.68
N PHE A 101 -11.42 6.15 10.84
CA PHE A 101 -11.44 4.94 10.01
C PHE A 101 -10.47 5.00 8.83
N ILE A 102 -10.30 6.18 8.22
CA ILE A 102 -9.26 6.39 7.20
C ILE A 102 -7.88 6.18 7.83
N ARG A 103 -7.60 6.86 8.95
CA ARG A 103 -6.32 6.83 9.66
C ARG A 103 -5.94 5.45 10.18
N ALA A 104 -6.92 4.62 10.54
CA ALA A 104 -6.69 3.24 10.97
C ALA A 104 -6.01 2.38 9.88
N GLY A 105 -6.16 2.73 8.60
CA GLY A 105 -5.54 2.02 7.49
C GLY A 105 -4.06 2.35 7.24
N TRP A 106 -3.48 3.34 7.94
CA TRP A 106 -2.14 3.84 7.65
C TRP A 106 -1.04 2.79 7.74
N ASP A 107 -1.03 1.93 8.77
CA ASP A 107 0.09 1.00 8.97
C ASP A 107 0.19 -0.06 7.87
N SER A 108 -0.96 -0.40 7.24
CA SER A 108 -0.98 -1.27 6.06
C SER A 108 -0.61 -0.50 4.79
N PHE A 109 -1.00 0.77 4.71
CA PHE A 109 -0.74 1.63 3.56
C PHE A 109 0.76 2.00 3.46
N SER A 110 1.37 2.42 4.57
CA SER A 110 2.74 2.96 4.61
C SER A 110 3.81 1.95 4.19
N ARG A 111 3.54 0.64 4.32
CA ARG A 111 4.44 -0.43 3.83
C ARG A 111 4.66 -0.39 2.32
N HIS A 112 3.73 0.22 1.58
CA HIS A 112 3.76 0.37 0.14
C HIS A 112 4.20 1.78 -0.29
N SER A 113 4.54 2.62 0.68
CA SER A 113 5.02 3.99 0.46
C SER A 113 6.54 4.05 0.63
N ALA A 114 7.16 4.95 -0.11
CA ALA A 114 8.54 5.39 0.04
C ALA A 114 8.56 6.92 -0.06
N PHE A 115 9.70 7.52 0.20
CA PHE A 115 9.86 8.96 0.10
C PHE A 115 10.90 9.31 -0.97
N LYS A 116 10.73 10.46 -1.59
CA LYS A 116 11.73 11.09 -2.43
C LYS A 116 12.27 12.28 -1.67
N VAL A 117 13.58 12.32 -1.48
CA VAL A 117 14.27 13.45 -0.87
C VAL A 117 14.39 14.58 -1.89
N GLY A 118 13.82 15.73 -1.53
CA GLY A 118 14.00 17.01 -2.19
C GLY A 118 14.86 17.91 -1.29
N ASP A 119 14.22 18.68 -0.41
CA ASP A 119 14.87 19.49 0.62
C ASP A 119 15.28 18.69 1.86
N GLY A 120 14.77 17.47 2.02
CA GLY A 120 15.14 16.51 3.07
C GLY A 120 14.62 16.84 4.47
N SER A 121 13.85 17.92 4.62
CA SER A 121 13.39 18.42 5.92
C SER A 121 12.32 17.53 6.57
N ARG A 122 11.65 16.68 5.78
CA ARG A 122 10.49 15.89 6.20
C ARG A 122 10.76 14.40 6.20
N VAL A 123 11.88 13.96 5.65
CA VAL A 123 12.28 12.56 5.57
C VAL A 123 13.29 12.26 6.66
N LYS A 124 13.04 11.23 7.48
CA LYS A 124 13.99 10.76 8.47
C LYS A 124 15.07 9.92 7.80
N PHE A 125 16.33 10.33 7.94
CA PHE A 125 17.46 9.72 7.23
C PHE A 125 17.53 8.21 7.45
N TRP A 126 17.46 7.76 8.72
CA TRP A 126 17.64 6.36 9.08
C TRP A 126 16.35 5.53 9.05
N LEU A 127 15.21 6.15 9.31
CA LEU A 127 13.96 5.47 9.63
C LEU A 127 12.99 5.35 8.45
N ASP A 128 13.08 6.26 7.49
CA ASP A 128 12.20 6.28 6.32
C ASP A 128 12.84 5.54 5.14
N THR A 129 12.01 4.92 4.29
CA THR A 129 12.47 4.30 3.04
C THR A 129 12.51 5.34 1.94
N TRP A 130 13.68 5.92 1.70
CA TRP A 130 13.86 6.94 0.65
C TRP A 130 15.01 6.63 -0.32
N CYS A 131 15.92 5.74 0.07
CA CYS A 131 16.99 5.21 -0.77
C CYS A 131 16.89 3.68 -0.81
N GLY A 132 16.80 3.10 -2.01
CA GLY A 132 16.61 1.66 -2.18
C GLY A 132 15.24 1.14 -1.73
N ASN A 133 15.23 -0.03 -1.08
CA ASN A 133 14.01 -0.80 -0.80
C ASN A 133 13.60 -0.89 0.68
N GLN A 134 14.44 -0.44 1.60
CA GLN A 134 14.20 -0.49 3.04
C GLN A 134 14.91 0.68 3.72
N PRO A 135 14.51 1.06 4.95
CA PRO A 135 15.21 2.09 5.71
C PRO A 135 16.67 1.74 5.97
N PHE A 136 17.54 2.75 6.11
CA PHE A 136 18.96 2.52 6.39
C PHE A 136 19.22 1.84 7.72
N ARG A 137 18.36 2.03 8.74
CA ARG A 137 18.50 1.30 10.00
C ARG A 137 18.44 -0.23 9.83
N ASP A 138 17.74 -0.70 8.79
CA ASP A 138 17.52 -2.13 8.54
C ASP A 138 18.64 -2.68 7.64
N SER A 139 19.15 -1.89 6.68
CA SER A 139 20.30 -2.26 5.82
C SER A 139 21.66 -2.11 6.52
N PHE A 140 21.80 -1.12 7.40
CA PHE A 140 23.04 -0.73 8.08
C PHE A 140 22.82 -0.61 9.60
N PRO A 141 22.43 -1.70 10.28
CA PRO A 141 22.07 -1.67 11.70
C PRO A 141 23.23 -1.29 12.61
N GLU A 142 24.48 -1.58 12.21
CA GLU A 142 25.68 -1.24 12.96
C GLU A 142 25.92 0.28 12.97
N LEU A 143 25.86 0.93 11.80
CA LEU A 143 25.99 2.39 11.70
C LEU A 143 24.84 3.13 12.38
N PHE A 144 23.63 2.55 12.33
CA PHE A 144 22.49 3.11 13.05
C PHE A 144 22.70 3.13 14.57
N ARG A 145 23.33 2.10 15.15
CA ARG A 145 23.68 2.10 16.59
C ARG A 145 24.70 3.16 16.95
N LEU A 146 25.55 3.56 16.01
CA LEU A 146 26.54 4.63 16.21
C LEU A 146 25.94 6.02 16.04
N THR A 147 24.76 6.14 15.43
CA THR A 147 24.14 7.44 15.17
C THR A 147 23.75 8.13 16.47
N ARG A 148 24.13 9.42 16.60
CA ARG A 148 23.83 10.23 17.78
C ARG A 148 22.36 10.68 17.82
N VAL A 149 21.75 10.93 16.66
CA VAL A 149 20.37 11.38 16.52
C VAL A 149 19.62 10.47 15.53
N PRO A 150 19.03 9.36 15.99
CA PRO A 150 18.34 8.39 15.13
C PRO A 150 17.15 8.98 14.33
N ASP A 151 16.53 10.02 14.88
CA ASP A 151 15.36 10.69 14.30
C ASP A 151 15.73 11.86 13.37
N ALA A 152 17.03 12.08 13.10
CA ALA A 152 17.51 13.17 12.25
C ALA A 152 16.89 13.13 10.85
N SER A 153 16.63 14.32 10.30
CA SER A 153 16.16 14.49 8.93
C SER A 153 17.27 14.20 7.93
N ALA A 154 16.92 13.97 6.68
CA ALA A 154 17.90 13.90 5.61
C ALA A 154 18.62 15.25 5.43
N ALA A 155 17.93 16.37 5.65
CA ALA A 155 18.51 17.71 5.59
C ALA A 155 19.61 17.92 6.65
N ASP A 156 19.47 17.35 7.84
CA ASP A 156 20.46 17.50 8.93
C ASP A 156 21.82 16.87 8.58
N HIS A 157 21.83 15.87 7.68
CA HIS A 157 23.01 15.18 7.22
C HIS A 157 23.54 15.69 5.88
N LEU A 158 22.93 16.73 5.33
CA LEU A 158 23.16 17.16 3.96
C LEU A 158 23.73 18.57 3.95
N GLN A 159 25.01 18.68 3.61
CA GLN A 159 25.71 19.96 3.48
C GLN A 159 25.72 20.42 2.03
N ILE A 160 25.38 21.69 1.82
CA ILE A 160 25.38 22.32 0.51
C ILE A 160 26.65 23.16 0.38
N LEU A 161 27.51 22.78 -0.56
CA LEU A 161 28.72 23.53 -0.90
C LEU A 161 28.64 23.97 -2.37
N GLY A 162 28.12 25.18 -2.59
CA GLY A 162 27.89 25.74 -3.92
C GLY A 162 26.85 24.93 -4.71
N SER A 163 27.26 24.37 -5.84
CA SER A 163 26.44 23.48 -6.69
C SER A 163 26.55 21.99 -6.33
N SER A 164 27.39 21.64 -5.35
CA SER A 164 27.61 20.26 -4.91
C SER A 164 26.96 20.01 -3.55
N HIS A 165 26.52 18.78 -3.32
CA HIS A 165 25.99 18.34 -2.03
C HIS A 165 26.88 17.23 -1.47
N HIS A 166 27.13 17.30 -0.18
CA HIS A 166 27.93 16.32 0.55
C HIS A 166 27.13 15.78 1.72
N TRP A 167 27.22 14.47 1.91
CA TRP A 167 26.61 13.81 3.06
C TRP A 167 27.58 13.85 4.24
N ASP A 168 27.22 14.59 5.28
CA ASP A 168 27.96 14.62 6.56
C ASP A 168 27.17 13.89 7.64
N ILE A 169 27.52 12.62 7.84
CA ILE A 169 26.84 11.73 8.77
C ILE A 169 27.58 11.72 10.11
N ILE A 170 26.99 12.38 11.10
CA ILE A 170 27.60 12.51 12.43
C ILE A 170 27.28 11.27 13.28
N PHE A 171 28.31 10.48 13.55
CA PHE A 171 28.27 9.38 14.51
C PHE A 171 28.66 9.85 15.92
N SER A 172 28.31 9.06 16.93
CA SER A 172 28.65 9.27 18.35
C SER A 172 30.15 9.15 18.64
N ARG A 173 30.87 8.39 17.81
CA ARG A 173 32.33 8.25 17.79
C ARG A 173 32.82 8.12 16.36
N GLN A 174 34.12 8.29 16.15
CA GLN A 174 34.74 7.97 14.86
C GLN A 174 34.52 6.48 14.52
N ALA A 175 34.26 6.22 13.22
CA ALA A 175 34.17 4.87 12.69
C ALA A 175 35.53 4.17 12.85
N GLN A 176 35.49 2.91 13.27
CA GLN A 176 36.69 2.08 13.42
C GLN A 176 36.99 1.37 12.09
N ASP A 177 38.18 0.78 11.97
CA ASP A 177 38.64 0.14 10.73
C ASP A 177 37.67 -0.92 10.20
N TRP A 178 37.05 -1.71 11.09
CA TRP A 178 36.06 -2.74 10.72
C TRP A 178 34.70 -2.16 10.27
N GLU A 179 34.38 -0.91 10.60
CA GLU A 179 33.16 -0.22 10.18
C GLU A 179 33.32 0.51 8.85
N LEU A 180 34.57 0.72 8.40
CA LEU A 180 34.89 1.57 7.25
C LEU A 180 34.31 1.03 5.94
N GLU A 181 34.30 -0.29 5.75
CA GLU A 181 33.67 -0.93 4.58
C GLU A 181 32.15 -0.65 4.55
N THR A 182 31.50 -0.72 5.72
CA THR A 182 30.06 -0.46 5.86
C THR A 182 29.74 1.02 5.61
N VAL A 183 30.58 1.93 6.11
CA VAL A 183 30.47 3.38 5.82
C VAL A 183 30.64 3.65 4.34
N THR A 184 31.62 3.01 3.69
CA THR A 184 31.88 3.16 2.25
C THR A 184 30.67 2.70 1.44
N ALA A 185 30.11 1.53 1.74
CA ALA A 185 28.91 1.02 1.10
C ALA A 185 27.68 1.94 1.27
N LEU A 186 27.52 2.56 2.45
CA LEU A 186 26.48 3.56 2.69
C LEU A 186 26.69 4.80 1.80
N MET A 187 27.92 5.32 1.74
CA MET A 187 28.23 6.51 0.94
C MET A 187 28.06 6.25 -0.56
N GLU A 188 28.52 5.10 -1.07
CA GLU A 188 28.28 4.70 -2.47
C GLU A 188 26.79 4.64 -2.80
N LEU A 189 25.99 4.06 -1.90
CA LEU A 189 24.54 3.99 -2.08
C LEU A 189 23.91 5.40 -2.09
N LEU A 190 24.31 6.28 -1.17
CA LEU A 190 23.85 7.67 -1.10
C LEU A 190 24.16 8.44 -2.39
N TYR A 191 25.37 8.32 -2.90
CA TYR A 191 25.80 9.02 -4.11
C TYR A 191 25.26 8.40 -5.40
N SER A 192 24.82 7.13 -5.37
CA SER A 192 24.13 6.50 -6.51
C SER A 192 22.70 7.04 -6.73
N TYR A 193 22.10 7.69 -5.73
CA TYR A 193 20.74 8.22 -5.78
C TYR A 193 20.73 9.75 -5.94
N PRO A 194 20.34 10.29 -7.10
CA PRO A 194 20.31 11.74 -7.29
C PRO A 194 19.20 12.38 -6.46
N ILE A 195 19.56 13.36 -5.63
CA ILE A 195 18.64 14.22 -4.90
C ILE A 195 18.16 15.34 -5.83
N GLN A 196 16.85 15.58 -5.87
CA GLN A 196 16.29 16.67 -6.66
C GLN A 196 16.18 17.95 -5.84
N TRP A 197 17.29 18.67 -5.78
CA TRP A 197 17.37 19.97 -5.13
C TRP A 197 16.42 21.00 -5.74
N GLY A 198 15.88 21.89 -4.90
CA GLY A 198 14.87 22.89 -5.29
C GLY A 198 13.45 22.34 -5.41
N SER A 199 13.23 21.05 -5.12
CA SER A 199 11.91 20.46 -4.96
C SER A 199 11.63 20.12 -3.50
N LEU A 200 10.36 20.11 -3.11
CA LEU A 200 9.95 19.64 -1.80
C LEU A 200 10.00 18.11 -1.73
N ASP A 201 10.27 17.58 -0.54
CA ASP A 201 10.11 16.15 -0.27
C ASP A 201 8.73 15.62 -0.75
N ALA A 202 8.73 14.42 -1.33
CA ALA A 202 7.52 13.84 -1.92
C ALA A 202 7.28 12.39 -1.48
N LEU A 203 6.00 12.00 -1.41
CA LEU A 203 5.58 10.63 -1.17
C LEU A 203 5.57 9.84 -2.48
N TYR A 204 6.13 8.64 -2.49
CA TYR A 204 6.20 7.72 -3.62
C TYR A 204 5.39 6.45 -3.35
N TRP A 205 4.63 6.00 -4.35
CA TRP A 205 3.89 4.74 -4.31
C TRP A 205 4.71 3.62 -4.96
N ARG A 206 5.28 2.72 -4.15
CA ARG A 206 6.22 1.69 -4.61
C ARG A 206 5.61 0.70 -5.60
N PRO A 207 4.35 0.22 -5.44
CA PRO A 207 3.74 -0.71 -6.38
C PRO A 207 3.47 -0.15 -7.78
N SER A 208 3.58 1.16 -8.01
CA SER A 208 3.36 1.78 -9.32
C SER A 208 4.68 2.11 -9.99
N SER A 209 4.81 1.80 -11.27
CA SER A 209 5.97 2.21 -12.10
C SER A 209 6.12 3.73 -12.14
N HIS A 210 5.00 4.44 -12.25
CA HIS A 210 4.93 5.91 -12.28
C HIS A 210 5.10 6.55 -10.90
N LYS A 211 5.31 5.77 -9.84
CA LYS A 211 5.45 6.24 -8.43
C LYS A 211 4.25 7.01 -7.88
N VAL A 212 3.14 7.08 -8.61
CA VAL A 212 1.88 7.70 -8.19
C VAL A 212 0.90 6.65 -7.69
N PHE A 213 0.20 6.97 -6.61
CA PHE A 213 -0.85 6.12 -6.05
C PHE A 213 -2.05 5.99 -6.99
N THR A 214 -2.58 4.76 -7.09
CA THR A 214 -3.90 4.53 -7.65
C THR A 214 -4.67 3.56 -6.75
N VAL A 215 -5.99 3.70 -6.71
CA VAL A 215 -6.85 2.75 -5.97
C VAL A 215 -6.68 1.34 -6.53
N ARG A 216 -6.48 1.20 -7.86
CA ARG A 216 -6.25 -0.08 -8.52
C ARG A 216 -4.97 -0.76 -8.03
N SER A 217 -3.85 -0.04 -8.00
CA SER A 217 -2.57 -0.62 -7.56
C SER A 217 -2.63 -1.02 -6.08
N TYR A 218 -3.24 -0.21 -5.21
CA TYR A 218 -3.40 -0.60 -3.81
C TYR A 218 -4.36 -1.78 -3.61
N TYR A 219 -5.47 -1.82 -4.36
CA TYR A 219 -6.35 -2.99 -4.38
C TYR A 219 -5.60 -4.27 -4.76
N SER A 220 -4.75 -4.22 -5.79
CA SER A 220 -3.91 -5.36 -6.19
C SER A 220 -2.94 -5.80 -5.09
N CYS A 221 -2.37 -4.88 -4.29
CA CYS A 221 -1.54 -5.24 -3.14
C CYS A 221 -2.32 -5.90 -2.00
N LEU A 222 -3.59 -5.51 -1.81
CA LEU A 222 -4.44 -6.04 -0.75
C LEU A 222 -5.07 -7.40 -1.10
N VAL A 223 -5.24 -7.69 -2.39
CA VAL A 223 -5.69 -9.00 -2.86
C VAL A 223 -4.51 -9.96 -2.85
N GLN A 224 -4.53 -10.95 -1.96
CA GLN A 224 -3.56 -12.03 -2.00
C GLN A 224 -3.77 -12.86 -3.27
N PRO A 225 -2.75 -13.06 -4.13
CA PRO A 225 -2.85 -14.01 -5.23
C PRO A 225 -2.99 -15.41 -4.63
N SER A 226 -4.04 -16.14 -4.99
CA SER A 226 -4.10 -17.57 -4.69
C SER A 226 -3.01 -18.27 -5.50
N ARG A 227 -2.09 -18.99 -4.88
CA ARG A 227 -0.99 -19.70 -5.57
C ARG A 227 -1.45 -20.85 -6.47
N SER A 228 -2.75 -21.11 -6.57
CA SER A 228 -3.32 -22.17 -7.41
C SER A 228 -3.32 -21.75 -8.88
N PHE A 229 -2.66 -22.55 -9.72
CA PHE A 229 -2.76 -22.45 -11.17
C PHE A 229 -4.16 -22.90 -11.61
N PHE A 230 -4.93 -22.00 -12.24
CA PHE A 230 -6.25 -22.33 -12.80
C PHE A 230 -6.20 -22.21 -14.33
N PRO A 231 -6.63 -23.23 -15.09
CA PRO A 231 -6.60 -23.24 -16.56
C PRO A 231 -7.69 -22.34 -17.16
N TRP A 232 -7.62 -21.06 -16.84
CA TRP A 232 -8.69 -20.09 -17.04
C TRP A 232 -9.05 -19.86 -18.51
N LYS A 233 -8.08 -19.96 -19.43
CA LYS A 233 -8.34 -19.78 -20.87
C LYS A 233 -9.27 -20.88 -21.38
N SER A 234 -9.09 -22.12 -20.93
CA SER A 234 -9.91 -23.26 -21.33
C SER A 234 -11.35 -23.15 -20.80
N VAL A 235 -11.51 -22.60 -19.59
CA VAL A 235 -12.82 -22.43 -18.95
C VAL A 235 -13.56 -21.20 -19.47
N TRP A 236 -12.90 -20.04 -19.54
CA TRP A 236 -13.55 -18.75 -19.80
C TRP A 236 -13.48 -18.27 -21.25
N LYS A 237 -12.53 -18.76 -22.07
CA LYS A 237 -12.41 -18.39 -23.49
C LYS A 237 -12.90 -19.48 -24.46
N SER A 238 -13.65 -20.46 -23.96
CA SER A 238 -14.27 -21.46 -24.81
C SER A 238 -15.33 -20.80 -25.72
N LYS A 239 -15.38 -21.18 -27.01
CA LYS A 239 -16.28 -20.59 -28.03
C LYS A 239 -17.76 -21.03 -27.89
N VAL A 240 -18.20 -21.39 -26.69
CA VAL A 240 -19.55 -21.89 -26.43
C VAL A 240 -20.50 -20.71 -26.16
N PRO A 241 -21.74 -20.69 -26.68
CA PRO A 241 -22.66 -19.55 -26.55
C PRO A 241 -22.90 -19.14 -25.08
N THR A 242 -22.87 -17.82 -24.83
CA THR A 242 -22.77 -17.20 -23.50
C THR A 242 -24.09 -17.03 -22.73
N MET A 243 -25.24 -17.42 -23.28
CA MET A 243 -26.55 -17.14 -22.66
C MET A 243 -27.08 -18.21 -21.68
N PRO A 244 -26.65 -19.50 -21.69
CA PRO A 244 -26.83 -20.43 -20.57
C PRO A 244 -25.62 -20.41 -19.59
N PHE A 245 -24.72 -19.44 -19.71
CA PHE A 245 -23.38 -19.52 -19.13
C PHE A 245 -23.35 -19.47 -17.61
N LEU A 246 -24.26 -18.75 -16.94
CA LEU A 246 -24.33 -18.72 -15.47
C LEU A 246 -24.76 -20.06 -14.87
N ALA A 247 -25.72 -20.75 -15.51
CA ALA A 247 -26.20 -22.05 -15.05
C ALA A 247 -25.14 -23.15 -15.24
N ARG A 248 -24.46 -23.19 -16.39
CA ARG A 248 -23.33 -24.12 -16.61
C ARG A 248 -22.06 -23.72 -15.87
N LEU A 249 -21.87 -22.44 -15.50
CA LEU A 249 -20.74 -22.00 -14.66
C LEU A 249 -20.77 -22.64 -13.28
N MET A 250 -21.96 -22.73 -12.71
CA MET A 250 -22.19 -23.33 -11.41
C MET A 250 -21.86 -24.83 -11.44
N GLU A 251 -22.26 -25.53 -12.51
CA GLU A 251 -21.91 -26.93 -12.73
C GLU A 251 -20.41 -27.12 -12.98
N SER A 252 -19.77 -26.29 -13.80
CA SER A 252 -18.35 -26.45 -14.13
C SER A 252 -17.40 -26.00 -13.02
N LEU A 253 -17.78 -25.06 -12.15
CA LEU A 253 -17.05 -24.78 -10.91
C LEU A 253 -17.17 -25.93 -9.90
N LEU A 254 -18.32 -26.62 -9.83
CA LEU A 254 -18.48 -27.85 -9.04
C LEU A 254 -17.60 -28.99 -9.58
N THR A 255 -17.56 -29.22 -10.89
CA THR A 255 -16.74 -30.29 -11.49
C THR A 255 -15.25 -30.08 -11.25
N ILE A 256 -14.75 -28.84 -11.29
CA ILE A 256 -13.33 -28.54 -11.07
C ILE A 256 -12.96 -28.61 -9.58
N CYS A 257 -13.87 -28.24 -8.67
CA CYS A 257 -13.65 -28.42 -7.23
C CYS A 257 -13.64 -29.90 -6.81
N PHE A 258 -14.42 -30.78 -7.46
CA PHE A 258 -14.39 -32.22 -7.19
C PHE A 258 -13.11 -32.90 -7.70
N TYR A 259 -12.55 -32.47 -8.83
CA TYR A 259 -11.33 -33.06 -9.40
C TYR A 259 -10.02 -32.64 -8.72
N THR A 260 -10.06 -31.68 -7.79
CA THR A 260 -8.86 -31.22 -7.05
C THR A 260 -8.82 -31.71 -5.60
N ALA A 261 -9.77 -32.57 -5.20
CA ALA A 261 -9.87 -33.19 -3.88
C ALA A 261 -9.67 -34.73 -3.90
N LEU A 262 -9.21 -35.28 -5.03
CA LEU A 262 -8.67 -36.64 -5.19
C LEU A 262 -7.21 -36.52 -5.64
#